data_AF-A0A9X3YGA8-F1
#
_entry.id   AF-A0A9X3YGA8-F1
#
_cell.length_a   1.000
_cell.length_b   1.000
_cell.length_c   1.000
_cell.angle_alpha   90.00
_cell.angle_beta   90.00
_cell.angle_gamma   90.00
#
_symmetry.space_group_name_H-M   'P 1'
#
loop_
_entity.id
_entity.type
_entity.pdbx_description
1 polymer ?
#
loop_
_entity_poly.entity_id
_entity_poly.type
_entity_poly.pdbx_seq_one_letter_code
_entity_poly.pdbx_strand_id
1 'polypeptide(L)'
;MHTIIRSLSALTLGFAAGSALAEPPPVTVKQEGQTFEHFCAEEEGAVFIGSNNQITASGGCTSIRVEGSNNIVSIGRTTSIAINGDQNRITWQSNANGNVKPPVSDVGKGNTVRHADEDASQ
;
A
#
# COMPACT_ATOMS: atom_id res chain seq x y z
N MET A 1 -43.21 -14.57 -58.49
CA MET A 1 -44.02 -15.65 -57.88
C MET A 1 -43.05 -16.61 -57.22
N HIS A 2 -43.37 -17.06 -55.99
CA HIS A 2 -42.55 -17.81 -55.01
C HIS A 2 -41.69 -16.95 -54.07
N THR A 3 -41.54 -17.17 -52.75
CA THR A 3 -42.40 -17.55 -51.61
C THR A 3 -41.45 -17.45 -50.39
N ILE A 4 -41.81 -16.59 -49.41
CA ILE A 4 -41.73 -16.71 -47.94
C ILE A 4 -40.68 -17.69 -47.30
N ILE A 5 -39.98 -17.25 -46.23
CA ILE A 5 -39.94 -17.87 -44.85
C ILE A 5 -38.62 -17.57 -44.08
N ARG A 6 -38.82 -16.89 -42.92
CA ARG A 6 -38.17 -16.99 -41.59
C ARG A 6 -36.64 -17.18 -41.46
N SER A 7 -36.02 -16.28 -40.72
CA SER A 7 -35.27 -16.70 -39.52
C SER A 7 -35.09 -15.55 -38.53
N LEU A 8 -35.64 -15.78 -37.33
CA LEU A 8 -35.39 -15.01 -36.11
C LEU A 8 -34.05 -15.53 -35.56
N SER A 9 -33.06 -14.68 -35.30
CA SER A 9 -31.83 -15.12 -34.62
C SER A 9 -31.29 -14.05 -33.69
N ALA A 10 -31.64 -14.26 -32.43
CA ALA A 10 -30.90 -14.04 -31.19
C ALA A 10 -30.14 -12.72 -31.03
N LEU A 11 -30.74 -11.84 -30.22
CA LEU A 11 -30.05 -10.84 -29.42
C LEU A 11 -29.09 -11.55 -28.46
N THR A 12 -27.79 -11.50 -28.73
CA THR A 12 -26.76 -11.98 -27.81
C THR A 12 -26.59 -10.98 -26.67
N LEU A 13 -27.16 -11.29 -25.50
CA LEU A 13 -26.76 -10.65 -24.26
C LEU A 13 -25.38 -11.18 -23.86
N GLY A 14 -24.34 -10.38 -24.13
CA GLY A 14 -23.01 -10.61 -23.56
C GLY A 14 -23.03 -10.28 -22.07
N PHE A 15 -23.02 -11.31 -21.21
CA PHE A 15 -22.82 -11.16 -19.78
C PHE A 15 -21.30 -11.04 -19.52
N ALA A 16 -20.79 -9.82 -19.39
CA ALA A 16 -19.44 -9.61 -18.87
C ALA A 16 -19.50 -9.73 -17.35
N ALA A 17 -19.30 -10.94 -16.82
CA ALA A 17 -19.02 -11.13 -15.40
C ALA A 17 -17.59 -10.64 -15.13
N GLY A 18 -17.46 -9.34 -14.81
CA GLY A 18 -16.22 -8.82 -14.26
C GLY A 18 -16.03 -9.37 -12.85
N SER A 19 -15.15 -10.36 -12.70
CA SER A 19 -14.69 -10.81 -11.38
C SER A 19 -13.82 -9.71 -10.79
N ALA A 20 -14.39 -8.88 -9.92
CA ALA A 20 -13.58 -8.05 -9.03
C ALA A 20 -12.90 -8.99 -8.03
N LEU A 21 -11.63 -9.33 -8.25
CA LEU A 21 -10.81 -9.92 -7.20
C LEU A 21 -10.58 -8.81 -6.18
N ALA A 22 -11.24 -8.92 -5.02
CA ALA A 22 -11.01 -8.01 -3.92
C ALA A 22 -9.54 -8.13 -3.49
N GLU A 23 -8.81 -7.02 -3.49
CA GLU A 23 -7.46 -6.97 -2.93
C GLU A 23 -7.53 -7.42 -1.45
N PRO A 24 -6.59 -8.25 -0.97
CA PRO A 24 -6.60 -8.68 0.41
C PRO A 24 -6.56 -7.47 1.34
N PRO A 25 -7.33 -7.47 2.44
CA PRO A 25 -7.32 -6.35 3.38
C PRO A 25 -5.92 -6.21 3.98
N PRO A 26 -5.49 -4.98 4.30
CA PRO A 26 -4.16 -4.78 4.85
C PRO A 26 -4.04 -5.40 6.25
N VAL A 27 -2.87 -5.95 6.54
CA VAL A 27 -2.53 -6.49 7.86
C VAL A 27 -2.39 -5.33 8.84
N THR A 28 -3.13 -5.38 9.94
CA THR A 28 -3.06 -4.34 10.99
C THR A 28 -2.22 -4.82 12.16
N VAL A 29 -1.20 -4.04 12.50
CA VAL A 29 -0.30 -4.28 13.64
C VAL A 29 -0.44 -3.14 14.62
N LYS A 30 -0.90 -3.44 15.85
CA LYS A 30 -1.10 -2.46 16.92
C LYS A 30 -0.05 -2.66 18.01
N GLN A 31 0.83 -1.68 18.23
CA GLN A 31 1.92 -1.76 19.20
C GLN A 31 2.20 -0.39 19.83
N GLU A 32 2.80 -0.38 21.02
CA GLU A 32 3.20 0.85 21.73
C GLU A 32 4.61 0.70 22.30
N GLY A 33 5.51 1.61 21.94
CA GLY A 33 6.89 1.63 22.44
C GLY A 33 7.73 0.40 22.05
N GLN A 34 7.36 -0.31 20.99
CA GLN A 34 8.02 -1.56 20.60
C GLN A 34 9.05 -1.36 19.49
N THR A 35 10.01 -2.28 19.42
CA THR A 35 10.92 -2.41 18.27
C THR A 35 10.68 -3.78 17.63
N PHE A 36 10.26 -3.82 16.37
CA PHE A 36 9.95 -5.08 15.68
C PHE A 36 10.10 -4.99 14.17
N GLU A 37 10.12 -6.16 13.53
CA GLU A 37 10.14 -6.29 12.08
C GLU A 37 8.80 -6.85 11.59
N HIS A 38 8.31 -6.32 10.47
CA HIS A 38 7.14 -6.84 9.77
C HIS A 38 7.56 -7.24 8.36
N PHE A 39 7.39 -8.51 8.02
CA PHE A 39 7.64 -9.02 6.68
C PHE A 39 6.32 -9.06 5.91
N CYS A 40 6.18 -8.17 4.92
CA CYS A 40 5.02 -8.18 4.04
C CYS A 40 5.15 -9.31 3.02
N ALA A 41 4.11 -10.14 2.91
CA ALA A 41 3.97 -11.02 1.76
C ALA A 41 3.82 -10.20 0.46
N GLU A 42 3.92 -10.88 -0.68
CA GLU A 42 3.62 -10.24 -1.97
C GLU A 42 2.19 -9.71 -1.97
N GLU A 43 2.02 -8.51 -2.52
CA GLU A 43 0.73 -7.78 -2.60
C GLU A 43 0.12 -7.34 -1.26
N GLU A 44 0.79 -7.56 -0.13
CA GLU A 44 0.27 -7.22 1.19
C GLU A 44 0.38 -5.71 1.51
N GLY A 45 -0.72 -5.10 1.98
CA GLY A 45 -0.68 -3.80 2.64
C GLY A 45 -0.49 -3.95 4.15
N ALA A 46 0.22 -3.03 4.79
CA ALA A 46 0.42 -3.01 6.23
C ALA A 46 -0.06 -1.69 6.86
N VAL A 47 -0.77 -1.78 7.99
CA VAL A 47 -1.22 -0.66 8.81
C VAL A 47 -0.59 -0.79 10.18
N PHE A 48 0.32 0.13 10.52
CA PHE A 48 0.95 0.22 11.83
C PHE A 48 0.23 1.26 12.68
N ILE A 49 -0.33 0.84 13.81
CA ILE A 49 -1.09 1.71 14.72
C ILE A 49 -0.40 1.76 16.08
N GLY A 50 -0.21 2.97 16.59
CA GLY A 50 0.25 3.26 17.94
C GLY A 50 1.36 4.31 17.95
N SER A 51 2.13 4.37 19.04
CA SER A 51 3.14 5.40 19.23
C SER A 51 4.48 4.88 19.69
N ASN A 52 5.53 5.68 19.42
CA ASN A 52 6.91 5.43 19.85
C ASN A 52 7.47 4.08 19.38
N ASN A 53 7.00 3.55 18.25
CA ASN A 53 7.49 2.29 17.71
C ASN A 53 8.70 2.51 16.79
N GLN A 54 9.59 1.51 16.73
CA GLN A 54 10.65 1.37 15.75
C GLN A 54 10.36 0.15 14.88
N ILE A 55 10.09 0.36 13.60
CA ILE A 55 9.51 -0.65 12.72
C ILE A 55 10.41 -0.84 11.49
N THR A 56 10.81 -2.07 11.22
CA THR A 56 11.42 -2.45 9.94
C THR A 56 10.38 -3.20 9.11
N ALA A 57 9.85 -2.56 8.08
CA ALA A 57 8.93 -3.16 7.11
C ALA A 57 9.73 -3.66 5.90
N SER A 58 9.83 -4.97 5.75
CA SER A 58 10.57 -5.63 4.68
C SER A 58 9.64 -6.45 3.78
N GLY A 59 10.17 -7.00 2.68
CA GLY A 59 9.37 -7.74 1.71
C GLY A 59 8.63 -6.82 0.74
N GLY A 60 7.43 -7.24 0.33
CA GLY A 60 6.72 -6.71 -0.83
C GLY A 60 5.57 -5.74 -0.55
N CYS A 61 5.66 -4.94 0.52
CA CYS A 61 4.52 -4.15 1.02
C CYS A 61 3.91 -3.24 -0.05
N THR A 62 2.72 -3.50 -0.57
CA THR A 62 2.08 -2.63 -1.58
C THR A 62 1.74 -1.27 -0.99
N SER A 63 1.23 -1.24 0.22
CA SER A 63 0.91 0.01 0.92
C SER A 63 1.41 -0.04 2.35
N ILE A 64 1.96 1.08 2.82
CA ILE A 64 2.27 1.29 4.23
C ILE A 64 1.40 2.43 4.75
N ARG A 65 0.66 2.16 5.83
CA ARG A 65 -0.07 3.17 6.58
C ARG A 65 0.48 3.24 8.00
N VAL A 66 0.75 4.45 8.49
CA VAL A 66 1.17 4.71 9.86
C VAL A 66 0.11 5.57 10.53
N GLU A 67 -0.47 5.07 11.62
CA GLU A 67 -1.47 5.77 12.42
C GLU A 67 -0.97 5.96 13.85
N GLY A 68 -0.88 7.20 14.31
CA GLY A 68 -0.37 7.54 15.64
C GLY A 68 0.86 8.43 15.58
N SER A 69 1.72 8.36 16.59
CA SER A 69 2.74 9.40 16.80
C SER A 69 4.14 8.89 17.13
N ASN A 70 5.16 9.65 16.76
CA ASN A 70 6.55 9.39 17.12
C ASN A 70 7.06 7.99 16.69
N ASN A 71 6.51 7.43 15.61
CA ASN A 71 7.00 6.16 15.07
C ASN A 71 8.18 6.40 14.12
N ILE A 72 9.17 5.50 14.17
CA ILE A 72 10.29 5.42 13.23
C ILE A 72 10.07 4.18 12.37
N VAL A 73 9.93 4.36 11.05
CA VAL A 73 9.59 3.27 10.13
C VAL A 73 10.59 3.22 8.98
N SER A 74 11.31 2.11 8.87
CA SER A 74 12.22 1.80 7.77
C SER A 74 11.54 0.84 6.80
N ILE A 75 11.36 1.26 5.55
CA ILE A 75 10.61 0.55 4.52
C ILE A 75 11.56 0.11 3.41
N GLY A 76 11.60 -1.20 3.13
CA GLY A 76 12.36 -1.75 2.02
C GLY A 76 11.72 -1.43 0.67
N ARG A 77 10.53 -1.97 0.41
CA ARG A 77 9.79 -1.76 -0.85
C ARG A 77 8.36 -1.35 -0.56
N THR A 78 7.89 -0.25 -1.16
CA THR A 78 6.47 0.07 -1.16
C THR A 78 5.97 0.89 -2.33
N THR A 79 4.71 0.72 -2.73
CA THR A 79 4.12 1.53 -3.82
C THR A 79 3.39 2.76 -3.31
N SER A 80 3.06 2.85 -2.02
CA SER A 80 2.39 4.02 -1.44
C SER A 80 2.62 4.13 0.08
N ILE A 81 2.67 5.37 0.56
CA ILE A 81 2.80 5.68 1.99
C ILE A 81 1.67 6.61 2.41
N ALA A 82 0.98 6.27 3.49
CA ALA A 82 -0.02 7.12 4.13
C ALA A 82 0.32 7.34 5.62
N ILE A 83 0.27 8.58 6.07
CA ILE A 83 0.57 8.96 7.46
C ILE A 83 -0.62 9.71 8.04
N ASN A 84 -1.16 9.18 9.13
CA ASN A 84 -2.23 9.79 9.90
C ASN A 84 -1.81 9.93 11.37
N GLY A 85 -1.29 11.10 11.72
CA GLY A 85 -0.78 11.41 13.04
C GLY A 85 0.55 12.15 12.95
N ASP A 86 1.23 12.33 14.08
CA ASP A 86 2.24 13.38 14.21
C ASP A 86 3.65 12.85 14.50
N GLN A 87 4.67 13.59 14.05
CA GLN A 87 6.08 13.35 14.39
C GLN A 87 6.61 11.97 13.99
N ASN A 88 6.04 11.34 12.95
CA ASN A 88 6.53 10.08 12.42
C ASN A 88 7.73 10.32 11.49
N ARG A 89 8.72 9.43 11.55
CA ARG A 89 9.93 9.46 10.71
C ARG A 89 9.94 8.21 9.85
N ILE A 90 9.78 8.39 8.55
CA ILE A 90 9.71 7.31 7.58
C ILE A 90 10.91 7.37 6.64
N THR A 91 11.63 6.27 6.55
CA THR A 91 12.73 6.08 5.60
C THR A 91 12.33 5.00 4.60
N TRP A 92 12.44 5.26 3.30
CA TRP A 92 12.10 4.30 2.24
C TRP A 92 13.28 4.05 1.30
N GLN A 93 13.42 2.81 0.80
CA GLN A 93 14.49 2.44 -0.13
C GLN A 93 14.02 2.36 -1.59
N SER A 94 12.89 1.72 -1.87
CA SER A 94 12.44 1.51 -3.25
C SER A 94 10.93 1.34 -3.38
N ASN A 95 10.42 1.42 -4.60
CA ASN A 95 9.06 1.03 -4.97
C ASN A 95 9.06 -0.16 -5.95
N ALA A 96 7.87 -0.64 -6.34
CA ALA A 96 7.73 -1.77 -7.26
C ALA A 96 8.40 -1.57 -8.64
N ASN A 97 8.70 -0.32 -9.02
CA ASN A 97 9.31 0.07 -10.28
C ASN A 97 10.77 0.58 -10.12
N GLY A 98 11.41 0.38 -8.96
CA GLY A 98 12.79 0.80 -8.67
C GLY A 98 12.90 1.94 -7.65
N ASN A 99 13.97 2.74 -7.72
CA ASN A 99 14.22 3.86 -6.79
C ASN A 99 13.40 5.12 -7.13
N VAL A 100 12.10 4.94 -7.34
CA VAL A 100 11.16 6.05 -7.58
C VAL A 100 10.41 6.33 -6.28
N LYS A 101 10.32 7.61 -5.93
CA LYS A 101 9.59 8.06 -4.74
C LYS A 101 8.14 7.55 -4.77
N PRO A 102 7.69 6.79 -3.76
CA PRO A 102 6.30 6.40 -3.67
C PRO A 102 5.43 7.64 -3.44
N PRO A 103 4.20 7.69 -3.96
CA PRO A 103 3.20 8.66 -3.54
C PRO A 103 3.06 8.66 -2.01
N VAL A 104 3.12 9.85 -1.42
CA VAL A 104 2.98 10.06 0.03
C VAL A 104 1.74 10.91 0.29
N SER A 105 0.85 10.41 1.14
CA SER A 105 -0.25 11.18 1.72
C SER A 105 0.05 11.40 3.20
N ASP A 106 0.19 12.66 3.61
CA ASP A 106 0.49 13.04 4.98
C ASP A 106 -0.55 14.04 5.46
N VAL A 107 -1.35 13.63 6.45
CA VAL A 107 -2.46 14.41 7.00
C VAL A 107 -2.12 15.00 8.38
N GLY A 108 -0.95 14.66 8.94
CA GLY A 108 -0.53 15.10 10.27
C GLY A 108 0.50 16.23 10.26
N LYS A 109 1.20 16.40 11.38
CA LYS A 109 2.19 17.47 11.59
C LYS A 109 3.54 16.92 12.00
N GLY A 110 4.59 17.55 11.49
CA GLY A 110 5.98 17.23 11.88
C GLY A 110 6.45 15.85 11.43
N ASN A 111 5.74 15.22 10.50
CA ASN A 111 6.21 13.98 9.89
C ASN A 111 7.38 14.27 8.95
N THR A 112 8.28 13.31 8.80
CA THR A 112 9.36 13.37 7.83
C THR A 112 9.40 12.09 7.03
N VAL A 113 9.55 12.22 5.72
CA VAL A 113 9.68 11.08 4.79
C VAL A 113 10.92 11.30 3.94
N ARG A 114 11.91 10.42 4.08
CA ARG A 114 13.22 10.51 3.42
C ARG A 114 13.54 9.24 2.67
N HIS A 115 14.32 9.38 1.61
CA HIS A 115 14.95 8.25 0.96
C HIS A 115 16.11 7.73 1.81
N ALA A 116 16.37 6.42 1.81
CA ALA A 116 17.45 5.83 2.60
C ALA A 116 18.84 6.39 2.25
N ASP A 117 19.07 6.72 0.98
CA ASP A 117 20.36 7.30 0.54
C ASP A 117 20.58 8.74 1.07
N GLU A 118 19.50 9.46 1.39
CA GLU A 118 19.58 10.82 1.97
C GLU A 118 20.02 10.77 3.44
N ASP A 119 19.75 9.66 4.15
CA ASP A 119 20.20 9.43 5.52
C ASP A 119 21.66 8.93 5.57
N ALA A 120 22.12 8.20 4.55
CA ALA A 120 23.49 7.69 4.46
C ALA A 120 24.57 8.77 4.17
N SER A 121 24.15 9.99 3.88
CA SER A 121 25.02 11.10 3.46
C SER A 121 25.29 12.15 4.56
N GLN A 122 24.85 11.90 5.80
CA GLN A 122 25.07 12.75 6.98
C GLN A 122 25.94 12.05 8.02
#